data_AF-A0A849RV19-F1
#
_entry.id   AF-A0A849RV19-F1
#
_cell.length_a   1.000
_cell.length_b   1.000
_cell.length_c   1.000
_cell.angle_alpha   90.00
_cell.angle_beta   90.00
_cell.angle_gamma   90.00
#
_symmetry.space_group_name_H-M   'P 1'
#
loop_
_entity.id
_entity.type
_entity.pdbx_description
1 polymer ?
#
loop_
_entity_poly.entity_id
_entity_poly.type
_entity_poly.pdbx_seq_one_letter_code
_entity_poly.pdbx_strand_id
1 'polypeptide(L)'
;MKNVHVCFVWHMHQPYYTDPIAGTASMPWVRLHATKAYFDMAYLLEKFPAVKATFNFTPSLLLQLQEIGNGTVRDLFLERAQRPAAELTPEEQAFLIRHFFSANWATMVRPFARYHELLVKRGT
;
A
#
# COMPACT_ATOMS: atom_id res chain seq x y z
N MET A 1 24.74 1.58 36.64
CA MET A 1 23.67 1.10 35.73
C MET A 1 24.31 0.26 34.63
N LYS A 2 23.68 -0.85 34.20
CA LYS A 2 24.17 -1.64 33.07
C LYS A 2 23.62 -1.06 31.77
N ASN A 3 24.49 -0.91 30.77
CA ASN A 3 24.09 -0.44 29.44
C ASN A 3 23.58 -1.62 28.60
N VAL A 4 22.53 -1.39 27.82
CA VAL A 4 22.01 -2.34 26.83
C VAL A 4 22.18 -1.71 25.46
N HIS A 5 22.71 -2.47 24.52
CA HIS A 5 22.78 -2.08 23.11
C HIS A 5 21.53 -2.58 22.39
N VAL A 6 20.81 -1.67 21.73
CA VAL A 6 19.60 -1.98 20.97
C VAL A 6 19.88 -1.69 19.50
N CYS A 7 19.47 -2.60 18.62
CA CYS A 7 19.54 -2.44 17.17
C CYS A 7 18.15 -2.62 16.58
N PHE A 8 17.67 -1.60 15.85
CA PHE A 8 16.45 -1.69 15.06
C PHE A 8 16.81 -2.05 13.62
N VAL A 9 16.31 -3.18 13.13
CA VAL A 9 16.47 -3.62 11.75
C VAL A 9 15.11 -3.74 11.09
N TRP A 10 14.88 -2.92 10.08
CA TRP A 10 13.63 -2.86 9.33
C TRP A 10 13.81 -3.55 7.99
N HIS A 11 13.20 -4.71 7.82
CA HIS A 11 13.22 -5.44 6.55
C HIS A 11 11.93 -5.17 5.78
N MET A 12 12.06 -4.48 4.64
CA MET A 12 10.97 -4.11 3.76
C MET A 12 11.01 -4.95 2.50
N HIS A 13 9.93 -5.71 2.28
CA HIS A 13 9.79 -6.59 1.15
C HIS A 13 8.41 -6.45 0.52
N GLN A 14 8.39 -6.50 -0.81
CA GLN A 14 7.21 -6.77 -1.60
C GLN A 14 7.61 -7.76 -2.73
N PRO A 15 6.77 -8.77 -3.02
CA PRO A 15 6.80 -9.48 -4.29
C PRO A 15 6.80 -8.51 -5.48
N TYR A 16 7.26 -8.98 -6.64
CA TYR A 16 7.18 -8.20 -7.87
C TYR A 16 5.78 -8.31 -8.48
N TYR A 17 5.02 -7.22 -8.44
CA TYR A 17 3.62 -7.15 -8.86
C TYR A 17 3.40 -6.57 -10.27
N THR A 18 4.44 -5.99 -10.86
CA THR A 18 4.39 -5.38 -12.19
C THR A 18 4.24 -6.47 -13.26
N ASP A 19 3.18 -6.35 -14.07
CA ASP A 19 3.09 -7.04 -15.35
C ASP A 19 3.97 -6.30 -16.38
N PRO A 20 5.06 -6.92 -16.86
CA PRO A 20 6.00 -6.26 -17.77
C PRO A 20 5.43 -6.03 -19.18
N ILE A 21 4.37 -6.75 -19.56
CA ILE A 21 3.72 -6.58 -20.87
C ILE A 21 2.71 -5.44 -20.78
N ALA A 22 1.86 -5.44 -19.76
CA ALA A 22 0.83 -4.43 -19.59
C ALA A 22 1.37 -3.10 -19.05
N GLY A 23 2.54 -3.11 -18.40
CA GLY A 23 3.11 -1.94 -17.73
C GLY A 23 2.26 -1.50 -16.53
N THR A 24 1.66 -2.47 -15.82
CA THR A 24 0.73 -2.18 -14.71
C THR A 24 1.06 -3.01 -13.47
N ALA A 25 0.95 -2.38 -12.30
CA ALA A 25 1.01 -3.08 -11.03
C ALA A 25 -0.35 -3.72 -10.74
N SER A 26 -0.35 -5.04 -10.62
CA SER A 26 -1.56 -5.84 -10.36
C SER A 26 -2.10 -5.71 -8.94
N MET A 27 -1.28 -5.25 -8.00
CA MET A 27 -1.62 -5.06 -6.59
C MET A 27 -1.18 -3.68 -6.09
N PRO A 28 -1.92 -3.07 -5.15
CA PRO A 28 -1.67 -1.70 -4.72
C PRO A 28 -0.56 -1.58 -3.66
N TRP A 29 0.05 -2.69 -3.27
CA TRP A 29 0.80 -2.78 -2.01
C TRP A 29 2.05 -1.92 -1.99
N VAL A 30 2.79 -1.84 -3.10
CA VAL A 30 3.98 -0.98 -3.17
C VAL A 30 3.60 0.47 -2.90
N ARG A 31 2.57 0.99 -3.56
CA ARG A 31 2.09 2.37 -3.34
C ARG A 31 1.50 2.55 -1.94
N LEU A 32 0.62 1.66 -1.50
CA LEU A 32 -0.02 1.80 -0.19
C LEU A 32 0.97 1.73 0.96
N HIS A 33 2.01 0.89 0.85
CA HIS A 33 3.08 0.85 1.84
C HIS A 33 4.13 1.97 1.65
N ALA A 34 4.27 2.51 0.45
CA ALA A 34 5.09 3.72 0.25
C ALA A 34 4.48 4.92 0.98
N THR A 35 3.16 5.13 0.82
CA THR A 35 2.44 6.23 1.46
C THR A 35 2.14 6.01 2.94
N LYS A 36 2.32 4.78 3.44
CA LYS A 36 2.11 4.40 4.83
C LYS A 36 3.10 3.31 5.25
N ALA A 37 3.75 3.45 6.41
CA ALA A 37 4.84 2.61 6.91
C ALA A 37 6.21 2.95 6.34
N TYR A 38 6.47 2.87 5.02
CA TYR A 38 7.82 3.16 4.50
C TYR A 38 8.21 4.62 4.76
N PHE A 39 7.32 5.54 4.42
CA PHE A 39 7.49 6.96 4.73
C PHE A 39 7.55 7.22 6.24
N ASP A 40 6.65 6.61 7.02
CA ASP A 40 6.52 6.87 8.46
C ASP A 40 7.83 6.59 9.21
N MET A 41 8.58 5.55 8.83
CA MET A 41 9.86 5.24 9.47
C MET A 41 10.93 6.30 9.21
N ALA A 42 11.06 6.76 7.96
CA ALA A 42 12.02 7.80 7.60
C ALA A 42 11.67 9.10 8.33
N TYR A 43 10.38 9.46 8.30
CA TYR A 43 9.86 10.63 9.00
C TYR A 43 10.10 10.58 10.52
N LEU A 44 9.94 9.41 11.15
CA LEU A 44 10.23 9.24 12.57
C LEU A 44 11.71 9.44 12.89
N LEU A 45 12.63 8.96 12.05
CA LEU A 45 14.06 9.18 12.28
C LEU A 45 14.50 10.63 12.09
N GLU A 46 13.85 11.39 11.21
CA GLU A 46 14.06 12.83 11.13
C GLU A 46 13.67 13.53 12.44
N LYS A 47 12.58 13.07 13.09
CA LYS A 47 12.16 13.59 14.40
C LYS A 47 13.05 13.17 15.56
N PHE A 48 13.68 11.99 15.46
CA PHE A 48 14.48 11.41 16.54
C PHE A 48 15.90 11.04 16.06
N PRO A 49 16.76 12.03 15.73
CA PRO A 49 18.06 11.78 15.08
C PRO A 49 19.09 11.03 15.95
N ALA A 50 18.85 10.96 17.27
CA ALA A 50 19.65 10.18 18.20
C ALA A 50 19.39 8.66 18.07
N VAL A 51 18.20 8.26 17.62
CA VAL A 51 17.86 6.86 17.38
C VAL A 51 18.60 6.37 16.13
N LYS A 52 19.20 5.18 16.22
CA LYS A 52 19.86 4.52 15.09
C LYS A 52 19.05 3.31 14.65
N ALA A 53 18.83 3.20 13.35
CA ALA A 53 18.14 2.06 12.75
C ALA A 53 18.73 1.75 11.37
N THR A 54 18.61 0.49 10.97
CA THR A 54 19.03 -0.02 9.67
C THR A 54 17.80 -0.35 8.85
N PHE A 55 17.73 0.14 7.61
CA PHE A 55 16.67 -0.20 6.66
C PHE A 55 17.22 -1.09 5.56
N ASN A 56 16.59 -2.23 5.38
CA ASN A 56 16.85 -3.12 4.26
C ASN A 56 15.63 -3.13 3.35
N PHE A 57 15.80 -2.67 2.11
CA PHE A 57 14.80 -2.80 1.05
C PHE A 57 15.22 -3.91 0.08
N THR A 58 14.33 -4.84 -0.23
CA THR A 58 14.63 -5.86 -1.25
C THR A 58 14.73 -5.21 -2.65
N PRO A 59 15.60 -5.71 -3.55
CA PRO A 59 15.76 -5.12 -4.89
C PRO A 59 14.45 -5.01 -5.68
N SER A 60 13.57 -6.02 -5.58
CA SER A 60 12.25 -6.02 -6.22
C SER A 60 11.36 -4.86 -5.75
N LEU A 61 11.47 -4.46 -4.49
CA LEU A 61 10.70 -3.36 -3.93
C LEU A 61 11.27 -2.02 -4.41
N LEU A 62 12.60 -1.85 -4.41
CA LEU A 62 13.23 -0.63 -4.89
C LEU A 62 12.89 -0.35 -6.36
N LEU A 63 12.93 -1.39 -7.21
CA LEU A 63 12.55 -1.27 -8.60
C LEU A 63 11.10 -0.80 -8.75
N GLN A 64 10.14 -1.46 -8.09
CA GLN A 64 8.73 -1.08 -8.19
C GLN A 64 8.43 0.31 -7.63
N LEU A 65 9.13 0.74 -6.57
CA LEU A 65 9.01 2.11 -6.05
C LEU A 65 9.45 3.14 -7.09
N GLN A 66 10.55 2.87 -7.81
CA GLN A 66 11.02 3.72 -8.90
C GLN A 66 10.07 3.70 -10.09
N GLU A 67 9.59 2.51 -10.50
CA GLU A 67 8.68 2.35 -11.63
C GLU A 67 7.36 3.12 -11.42
N ILE A 68 6.76 2.97 -10.24
CA ILE A 68 5.53 3.68 -9.89
C ILE A 68 5.82 5.17 -9.69
N GLY A 69 6.90 5.53 -9.00
CA GLY A 69 7.27 6.91 -8.69
C GLY A 69 7.60 7.75 -9.93
N ASN A 70 8.21 7.12 -10.95
CA ASN A 70 8.51 7.75 -12.23
C ASN A 70 7.33 7.69 -13.22
N GLY A 71 6.25 6.98 -12.88
CA GLY A 71 5.08 6.80 -13.74
C GLY A 71 5.30 5.84 -14.92
N THR A 72 6.37 5.05 -14.93
CA THR A 72 6.61 4.04 -15.98
C THR A 72 5.71 2.81 -15.80
N VAL A 73 5.20 2.58 -14.58
CA VAL A 73 4.20 1.56 -14.27
C VAL A 73 2.98 2.20 -13.63
N ARG A 74 1.79 1.81 -14.09
CA ARG A 74 0.51 2.32 -13.57
C ARG A 74 -0.05 1.38 -12.50
N ASP A 75 -0.51 1.93 -11.39
CA ASP A 75 -1.21 1.17 -10.34
C ASP A 75 -2.70 1.04 -10.69
N LEU A 76 -3.15 -0.17 -11.04
CA LEU A 76 -4.54 -0.40 -11.47
C LEU A 76 -5.56 0.01 -10.41
N PHE A 77 -5.26 -0.22 -9.13
CA PHE A 77 -6.16 0.16 -8.04
C PHE A 77 -6.24 1.67 -7.89
N LEU A 78 -5.12 2.38 -8.06
CA LEU A 78 -5.12 3.84 -8.04
C LEU A 78 -5.94 4.41 -9.20
N GLU A 79 -5.74 3.90 -10.41
CA GLU A 79 -6.51 4.32 -11.58
C GLU A 79 -8.01 4.14 -11.34
N ARG A 80 -8.43 2.97 -10.83
CA ARG A 80 -9.84 2.72 -10.55
C ARG A 80 -10.37 3.63 -9.44
N ALA A 81 -9.57 3.93 -8.43
CA ALA A 81 -9.96 4.80 -7.32
C ALA A 81 -10.09 6.28 -7.73
N GLN A 82 -9.38 6.72 -8.78
CA GLN A 82 -9.41 8.11 -9.26
C GLN A 82 -10.53 8.38 -10.26
N ARG A 83 -11.11 7.35 -10.89
CA ARG A 83 -12.19 7.53 -11.86
C ARG A 83 -13.44 8.11 -11.20
N PRO A 84 -14.10 9.13 -11.79
CA PRO A 84 -15.41 9.58 -11.34
C PRO A 84 -16.41 8.43 -11.30
N ALA A 85 -17.17 8.32 -10.22
CA ALA A 85 -18.06 7.17 -10.02
C ALA A 85 -19.11 7.00 -11.14
N ALA A 86 -19.58 8.13 -11.70
CA ALA A 86 -20.54 8.14 -12.81
C ALA A 86 -19.95 7.64 -14.14
N GLU A 87 -18.62 7.58 -14.26
CA GLU A 87 -17.91 7.18 -15.48
C GLU A 87 -17.37 5.75 -15.40
N LEU A 88 -17.53 5.04 -14.28
CA LEU A 88 -17.05 3.67 -14.13
C LEU A 88 -17.84 2.72 -15.02
N THR A 89 -17.13 1.88 -15.79
CA THR A 89 -17.77 0.80 -16.55
C THR A 89 -18.24 -0.32 -15.60
N PRO A 90 -19.16 -1.20 -16.03
CA PRO A 90 -19.60 -2.33 -15.21
C PRO A 90 -18.45 -3.21 -14.71
N GLU A 91 -17.41 -3.41 -15.53
CA GLU A 91 -16.22 -4.20 -15.19
C GLU A 91 -15.40 -3.53 -14.09
N GLU A 92 -15.29 -2.20 -14.12
CA GLU A 92 -14.56 -1.43 -13.14
C GLU A 92 -15.31 -1.34 -11.82
N GLN A 93 -16.64 -1.21 -11.86
CA GLN A 93 -17.49 -1.32 -10.68
C GLN A 93 -17.32 -2.69 -10.02
N ALA A 94 -17.36 -3.76 -10.81
CA ALA A 94 -17.14 -5.12 -10.32
C ALA A 94 -15.74 -5.29 -9.71
N PHE A 95 -14.71 -4.68 -10.30
CA PHE A 95 -13.35 -4.65 -9.74
C PHE A 95 -13.33 -3.99 -8.36
N LEU A 96 -13.90 -2.79 -8.23
CA LEU A 96 -13.94 -2.05 -6.95
C LEU A 96 -14.66 -2.86 -5.87
N ILE A 97 -15.87 -3.34 -6.17
CA ILE A 97 -16.69 -4.15 -5.26
C ILE A 97 -15.91 -5.38 -4.78
N ARG A 98 -15.24 -6.08 -5.70
CA ARG A 98 -14.47 -7.28 -5.39
C ARG A 98 -13.26 -6.99 -4.51
N HIS A 99 -12.48 -5.97 -4.85
CA HIS A 99 -11.13 -5.82 -4.31
C HIS A 99 -11.02 -4.81 -3.18
N PHE A 100 -11.88 -3.80 -3.10
CA PHE A 100 -11.67 -2.68 -2.16
C PHE A 100 -11.98 -3.04 -0.71
N PHE A 101 -12.63 -4.18 -0.46
CA PHE A 101 -12.83 -4.74 0.88
C PHE A 101 -11.83 -5.85 1.23
N SER A 102 -10.71 -5.96 0.49
CA SER A 102 -9.61 -6.90 0.77
C SER A 102 -8.78 -6.46 1.98
N ALA A 103 -9.41 -6.37 3.14
CA ALA A 103 -8.83 -6.00 4.41
C ALA A 103 -9.45 -6.85 5.53
N ASN A 104 -8.82 -6.89 6.71
CA ASN A 104 -9.44 -7.59 7.84
C ASN A 104 -10.72 -6.87 8.25
N TRP A 105 -11.89 -7.49 8.06
CA TRP A 105 -13.16 -6.81 8.33
C TRP A 105 -13.37 -6.47 9.81
N ALA A 106 -12.89 -7.30 10.73
CA ALA A 106 -13.08 -7.09 12.16
C ALA A 106 -12.31 -5.86 12.66
N THR A 107 -11.08 -5.68 12.19
CA THR A 107 -10.18 -4.63 12.70
C THR A 107 -10.03 -3.43 11.78
N MET A 108 -10.35 -3.55 10.49
CA MET A 108 -10.10 -2.51 9.48
C MET A 108 -11.37 -2.02 8.76
N VAL A 109 -12.52 -2.69 8.91
CA VAL A 109 -13.78 -2.27 8.28
C VAL A 109 -14.85 -1.94 9.32
N ARG A 110 -15.22 -2.91 10.16
CA ARG A 110 -16.27 -2.75 11.20
C ARG A 110 -16.07 -1.58 12.16
N PRO A 111 -14.84 -1.22 12.58
CA PRO A 111 -14.63 -0.06 13.44
C PRO A 111 -15.00 1.27 12.78
N PHE A 112 -15.05 1.33 11.44
CA PHE A 112 -15.39 2.52 10.69
C PHE A 112 -16.83 2.41 10.18
N ALA A 113 -17.78 3.04 10.88
CA ALA A 113 -19.22 2.89 10.63
C ALA A 113 -19.61 3.05 9.16
N ARG A 114 -19.09 4.08 8.48
CA ARG A 114 -19.41 4.31 7.07
C ARG A 114 -18.83 3.24 6.15
N TYR A 115 -17.63 2.74 6.44
CA TYR A 115 -17.01 1.71 5.63
C TYR A 115 -17.71 0.36 5.80
N HIS A 116 -18.14 0.05 7.02
CA HIS A 116 -18.98 -1.10 7.31
C HIS A 116 -20.32 -1.05 6.57
N GLU A 117 -20.99 0.12 6.54
CA GLU A 117 -22.24 0.29 5.78
C GLU A 117 -22.04 -0.02 4.28
N LEU A 118 -20.92 0.42 3.70
CA LEU A 118 -20.58 0.12 2.31
C LEU A 118 -20.34 -1.38 2.08
N LEU A 119 -19.68 -2.07 3.02
CA LEU A 119 -19.49 -3.52 2.94
C LEU A 119 -20.83 -4.27 2.97
N VAL A 120 -21.77 -3.82 3.81
CA VAL A 120 -23.12 -4.41 3.86
C VAL A 120 -23.87 -4.20 2.54
N LYS A 121 -23.74 -3.01 1.92
CA LYS A 121 -24.37 -2.68 0.63
C LYS A 121 -23.74 -3.38 -0.57
N ARG A 122 -22.46 -3.78 -0.47
CA ARG A 122 -21.71 -4.48 -1.51
C ARG A 122 -22.42 -5.75 -2.00
N GLY A 123 -23.14 -6.44 -1.11
CA GLY A 123 -23.69 -7.77 -1.36
C GLY A 123 -22.64 -8.88 -1.20
N THR A 124 -23.12 -10.13 -1.33
CA THR A 124 -22.31 -11.36 -1.27
C THR A 124 -21.68 -11.68 -2.60
#